data_AF-A0A935UWZ0-F1
#
_entry.id   AF-A0A935UWZ0-F1
#
_cell.length_a   1.000
_cell.length_b   1.000
_cell.length_c   1.000
_cell.angle_alpha   90.00
_cell.angle_beta   90.00
_cell.angle_gamma   90.00
#
_symmetry.space_group_name_H-M   'P 1'
#
loop_
_entity.id
_entity.type
_entity.pdbx_description
1 polymer ?
#
loop_
_entity_poly.entity_id
_entity_poly.type
_entity_poly.pdbx_seq_one_letter_code
_entity_poly.pdbx_strand_id
1 'polypeptide(L)'
;MTLKHLPLLLLVTSLAGFTACTGLETLSDDPLKGDDTGPIDSSAEGDADADADADGDTDADADGDSDADSDSDADSDSDADPPSVTGVIPEYGSNGGGAQIVITGSNFEGSPTVKLGSTAATVVSSTSSTITVTSPKSSETGYVDVSVTTSGGTDKLTTGFYLFPDAKGKAGLLGSIDWNVYQGSYWGSGATPYGSAWVSLVDPVDAHYWEFFANSADSCVSNFSSSISFSVYDLGVSSVNMKVGSRTIPLAWDSVGLQWGADLVTADYKESSTYSLETVTSTSYPEFTMASLATTPSAITLSSPKINSSTPPNVSRSSLRFQWSGGGSADYILLDLLLSRDGELDTDSVVNEVTCWVNNDGDFTVPASLFSSAWPTSGILYILVGAVSEGGTSVMPTDNSESRVVGGYWIIGAGYPI
;
A
#
# COMPACT_ATOMS: atom_id res chain seq x y z
N MET A 1 -32.71 2.34 -20.61
CA MET A 1 -31.25 2.56 -20.65
C MET A 1 -30.67 1.89 -19.42
N THR A 2 -30.10 0.71 -19.58
CA THR A 2 -29.27 0.10 -18.54
C THR A 2 -27.92 0.79 -18.62
N LEU A 3 -27.70 1.83 -17.81
CA LEU A 3 -26.33 2.21 -17.47
C LEU A 3 -25.70 0.94 -16.88
N LYS A 4 -24.73 0.35 -17.58
CA LYS A 4 -23.78 -0.55 -16.92
C LYS A 4 -23.20 0.26 -15.77
N HIS A 5 -23.16 -0.35 -14.59
CA HIS A 5 -22.67 0.24 -13.36
C HIS A 5 -21.30 0.84 -13.67
N LEU A 6 -21.25 2.15 -13.89
CA LEU A 6 -20.03 2.84 -14.24
C LEU A 6 -19.44 3.24 -12.89
N PRO A 7 -18.37 2.58 -12.42
CA PRO A 7 -17.70 3.03 -11.23
C PRO A 7 -17.21 4.45 -11.51
N LEU A 8 -17.38 5.35 -10.55
CA LEU A 8 -16.86 6.73 -10.58
C LEU A 8 -15.35 6.76 -10.91
N LEU A 9 -14.68 5.61 -10.71
CA LEU A 9 -13.35 5.29 -11.18
C LEU A 9 -13.06 5.67 -12.65
N LEU A 10 -14.00 5.49 -13.58
CA LEU A 10 -13.75 5.83 -14.99
C LEU A 10 -13.70 7.35 -15.23
N LEU A 11 -14.28 8.14 -14.30
CA LEU A 11 -14.24 9.61 -14.33
C LEU A 11 -12.97 10.15 -13.65
N VAL A 12 -12.48 9.52 -12.59
CA VAL A 12 -11.23 9.95 -11.92
C VAL A 12 -9.97 9.55 -12.72
N THR A 13 -9.98 8.38 -13.37
CA THR A 13 -8.84 7.88 -14.16
C THR A 13 -8.60 8.63 -15.46
N SER A 14 -9.59 9.39 -15.99
CA SER A 14 -9.36 10.21 -17.19
C SER A 14 -8.75 11.60 -16.91
N LEU A 15 -8.75 12.07 -15.65
CA LEU A 15 -8.26 13.43 -15.31
C LEU A 15 -7.10 13.46 -14.30
N ALA A 16 -6.95 12.46 -13.43
CA ALA A 16 -5.68 12.19 -12.78
C ALA A 16 -4.83 11.43 -13.79
N GLY A 17 -3.81 12.08 -14.36
CA GLY A 17 -2.93 11.48 -15.36
C GLY A 17 -2.16 10.28 -14.81
N PHE A 18 -2.82 9.13 -14.69
CA PHE A 18 -2.23 7.82 -14.65
C PHE A 18 -1.60 7.56 -16.02
N THR A 19 -0.52 8.27 -16.30
CA THR A 19 0.38 7.88 -17.36
C THR A 19 0.98 6.57 -16.90
N ALA A 20 0.56 5.47 -17.56
CA ALA A 20 1.25 4.21 -17.47
C ALA A 20 2.73 4.46 -17.81
N CYS A 21 3.55 4.59 -16.77
CA CYS A 21 4.98 4.55 -16.94
C CYS A 21 5.29 3.07 -17.18
N THR A 22 5.41 2.68 -18.45
CA THR A 22 6.04 1.42 -18.83
C THR A 22 7.51 1.50 -18.43
N GLY A 23 7.76 1.28 -17.14
CA GLY A 23 9.06 1.19 -16.51
C GLY A 23 9.03 -0.03 -15.62
N LEU A 24 9.06 -1.21 -16.24
CA LEU A 24 9.46 -2.44 -15.56
C LEU A 24 10.97 -2.30 -15.29
N GLU A 25 11.33 -1.52 -14.29
CA GLU A 25 12.68 -1.57 -13.73
C GLU A 25 12.71 -2.76 -12.77
N THR A 26 13.06 -3.92 -13.33
CA THR A 26 13.61 -5.00 -12.54
C THR A 26 14.86 -4.46 -11.84
N LEU A 27 14.78 -4.24 -10.53
CA LEU A 27 15.97 -4.12 -9.69
C LEU A 27 16.64 -5.50 -9.63
N SER A 28 17.34 -5.85 -10.71
CA SER A 28 18.27 -6.97 -10.76
C SER A 28 19.61 -6.44 -11.25
N ASP A 29 20.31 -5.75 -10.37
CA ASP A 29 21.76 -5.55 -10.51
C ASP A 29 22.40 -5.97 -9.18
N ASP A 30 22.64 -7.28 -9.06
CA ASP A 30 23.68 -7.82 -8.19
C ASP A 30 24.93 -8.04 -9.06
N PRO A 31 26.01 -7.27 -8.87
CA PRO A 31 27.25 -7.48 -9.59
C PRO A 31 28.04 -8.60 -8.91
N LEU A 32 28.70 -9.42 -9.73
CA LEU A 32 29.71 -10.43 -9.41
C LEU A 32 29.22 -11.89 -9.38
N LYS A 33 29.05 -12.45 -10.58
CA LYS A 33 29.49 -13.82 -10.84
C LYS A 33 30.15 -13.89 -12.21
N GLY A 34 31.45 -13.67 -12.22
CA GLY A 34 32.30 -14.11 -13.32
C GLY A 34 32.53 -15.60 -13.15
N ASP A 35 32.15 -16.39 -14.14
CA ASP A 35 32.88 -17.61 -14.47
C ASP A 35 32.73 -17.92 -15.95
N ASP A 36 33.88 -18.15 -16.58
CA ASP A 36 34.10 -18.29 -18.01
C ASP A 36 33.53 -19.62 -18.51
N THR A 37 32.73 -19.57 -19.59
CA THR A 37 32.42 -20.75 -20.40
C THR A 37 33.32 -20.78 -21.64
N GLY A 38 34.23 -21.75 -21.71
CA GLY A 38 34.99 -22.08 -22.92
C GLY A 38 35.60 -23.49 -22.82
N PRO A 39 35.71 -24.25 -23.93
CA PRO A 39 35.22 -25.62 -23.96
C PRO A 39 36.27 -26.71 -23.76
N ILE A 40 35.70 -27.85 -23.38
CA ILE A 40 36.25 -29.20 -23.21
C ILE A 40 37.08 -29.63 -24.44
N ASP A 41 38.36 -29.92 -24.22
CA ASP A 41 39.16 -30.79 -25.09
C ASP A 41 39.75 -31.95 -24.27
N SER A 42 39.49 -33.14 -24.78
CA SER A 42 39.99 -34.42 -24.37
C SER A 42 41.39 -34.66 -24.92
N SER A 43 42.40 -34.92 -24.10
CA SER A 43 43.45 -35.91 -24.44
C SER A 43 44.47 -36.16 -23.32
N ALA A 44 44.78 -37.46 -23.20
CA ALA A 44 46.10 -38.04 -22.96
C ALA A 44 46.74 -37.93 -21.56
N GLU A 45 46.54 -39.03 -20.82
CA GLU A 45 47.56 -39.79 -20.09
C GLU A 45 49.00 -39.59 -20.61
N GLY A 46 49.96 -39.41 -19.69
CA GLY A 46 51.38 -39.51 -20.02
C GLY A 46 52.31 -38.97 -18.93
N ASP A 47 53.03 -39.91 -18.32
CA ASP A 47 54.32 -39.78 -17.61
C ASP A 47 54.30 -39.28 -16.16
N ALA A 48 55.13 -39.76 -15.23
CA ALA A 48 55.93 -40.96 -15.01
C ALA A 48 56.64 -40.70 -13.67
N ASP A 49 56.74 -41.74 -12.85
CA ASP A 49 57.80 -42.05 -11.88
C ASP A 49 58.31 -40.95 -10.92
N ALA A 50 58.07 -41.17 -9.62
CA ALA A 50 59.11 -41.04 -8.60
C ALA A 50 58.79 -41.92 -7.39
N ASP A 51 59.58 -42.99 -7.27
CA ASP A 51 59.66 -43.91 -6.14
C ASP A 51 60.02 -43.20 -4.82
N ALA A 52 59.42 -43.66 -3.73
CA ALA A 52 60.08 -43.67 -2.42
C ALA A 52 59.40 -44.72 -1.52
N ASP A 53 59.97 -45.92 -1.53
CA ASP A 53 59.78 -46.93 -0.50
C ASP A 53 60.28 -46.40 0.86
N ALA A 54 59.49 -46.62 1.92
CA ALA A 54 60.01 -46.73 3.27
C ALA A 54 59.08 -47.61 4.09
N ASP A 55 59.46 -48.88 4.21
CA ASP A 55 58.96 -49.85 5.18
C ASP A 55 59.18 -49.33 6.61
N GLY A 56 58.20 -49.56 7.49
CA GLY A 56 58.31 -49.23 8.91
C GLY A 56 57.24 -49.94 9.72
N ASP A 57 57.67 -50.98 10.42
CA ASP A 57 56.90 -52.02 11.09
C ASP A 57 55.79 -51.57 12.03
N THR A 58 54.79 -52.45 12.11
CA THR A 58 53.92 -52.63 13.26
C THR A 58 54.75 -52.98 14.50
N ASP A 59 54.54 -52.24 15.60
CA ASP A 59 54.68 -52.80 16.95
C ASP A 59 53.61 -52.19 17.86
N ALA A 60 52.79 -53.11 18.37
CA ALA A 60 51.91 -52.89 19.49
C ALA A 60 52.75 -52.97 20.76
N ASP A 61 52.67 -51.95 21.62
CA ASP A 61 52.84 -52.10 23.05
C ASP A 61 51.93 -51.09 23.75
N ALA A 62 50.80 -51.63 24.20
CA ALA A 62 49.90 -51.00 25.14
C ALA A 62 50.50 -51.16 26.53
N ASP A 63 51.39 -50.24 26.91
CA ASP A 63 51.78 -50.07 28.30
C ASP A 63 50.86 -49.03 28.92
N GLY A 64 49.95 -49.52 29.75
CA GLY A 64 49.19 -48.69 30.66
C GLY A 64 50.14 -48.10 31.68
N ASP A 65 50.28 -46.77 31.65
CA ASP A 65 50.60 -46.03 32.86
C ASP A 65 49.40 -45.18 33.23
N SER A 66 48.82 -45.58 34.36
CA SER A 66 47.76 -44.91 35.06
C SER A 66 48.37 -43.81 35.91
N ASP A 67 48.82 -42.73 35.29
CA ASP A 67 49.09 -41.49 36.00
C ASP A 67 47.92 -40.55 35.76
N ALA A 68 46.96 -40.70 36.67
CA ALA A 68 45.95 -39.71 36.97
C ALA A 68 46.65 -38.47 37.55
N ASP A 69 47.28 -37.68 36.69
CA ASP A 69 47.52 -36.29 36.97
C ASP A 69 46.18 -35.56 36.81
N SER A 70 45.54 -35.41 37.97
CA SER A 70 44.50 -34.44 38.20
C SER A 70 45.09 -33.03 38.04
N ASP A 71 45.36 -32.63 36.80
CA ASP A 71 45.44 -31.21 36.48
C ASP A 71 44.01 -30.70 36.52
N SER A 72 43.67 -30.18 37.70
CA SER A 72 42.45 -29.44 38.01
C SER A 72 42.38 -28.08 37.30
N ASP A 73 43.13 -27.91 36.22
CA ASP A 73 42.88 -26.89 35.21
C ASP A 73 41.81 -27.46 34.30
N ALA A 74 40.62 -27.69 34.88
CA ALA A 74 39.40 -27.66 34.11
C ALA A 74 39.32 -26.24 33.58
N ASP A 75 39.92 -26.04 32.40
CA ASP A 75 39.69 -24.91 31.54
C ASP A 75 38.18 -24.68 31.56
N SER A 76 37.76 -23.66 32.31
CA SER A 76 36.41 -23.14 32.22
C SER A 76 36.28 -22.32 30.93
N ASP A 77 36.99 -22.69 29.87
CA ASP A 77 36.55 -22.49 28.50
C ASP A 77 35.35 -23.42 28.29
N SER A 78 34.26 -23.06 28.96
CA SER A 78 32.93 -23.28 28.41
C SER A 78 32.90 -22.51 27.09
N ASP A 79 33.46 -23.10 26.03
CA ASP A 79 33.30 -22.64 24.66
C ASP A 79 31.81 -22.51 24.43
N ALA A 80 31.32 -21.27 24.51
CA ALA A 80 29.91 -20.99 24.33
C ALA A 80 29.58 -21.37 22.89
N ASP A 81 28.52 -22.17 22.70
CA ASP A 81 28.12 -22.58 21.36
C ASP A 81 27.87 -21.34 20.48
N PRO A 82 28.30 -21.35 19.20
CA PRO A 82 28.06 -20.22 18.32
C PRO A 82 26.55 -20.00 18.13
N PRO A 83 26.10 -18.74 18.02
CA PRO A 83 24.70 -18.45 17.76
C PRO A 83 24.26 -19.03 16.41
N SER A 84 22.97 -19.33 16.27
CA SER A 84 22.37 -19.61 14.97
C SER A 84 21.13 -18.75 14.78
N VAL A 85 21.08 -17.96 13.70
CA VAL A 85 19.96 -17.10 13.33
C VAL A 85 19.17 -17.76 12.22
N THR A 86 17.94 -18.17 12.50
CA THR A 86 17.12 -18.94 11.56
C THR A 86 15.95 -18.17 10.99
N GLY A 87 15.57 -17.03 11.58
CA GLY A 87 14.45 -16.24 11.10
C GLY A 87 14.29 -14.92 11.84
N VAL A 88 13.47 -14.06 11.25
CA VAL A 88 13.15 -12.74 11.78
C VAL A 88 11.70 -12.39 11.43
N ILE A 89 10.93 -11.87 12.39
CA ILE A 89 9.52 -11.51 12.20
C ILE A 89 9.24 -10.18 12.90
N PRO A 90 8.67 -9.18 12.20
CA PRO A 90 8.50 -9.12 10.75
C PRO A 90 9.85 -9.11 10.01
N GLU A 91 9.83 -9.49 8.73
CA GLU A 91 11.02 -9.53 7.84
C GLU A 91 11.31 -8.15 7.21
N TYR A 92 10.65 -7.10 7.68
CA TYR A 92 10.73 -5.77 7.11
C TYR A 92 10.43 -4.66 8.13
N GLY A 93 10.77 -3.43 7.76
CA GLY A 93 10.37 -2.23 8.47
C GLY A 93 10.97 -0.95 7.90
N SER A 94 10.58 0.19 8.47
CA SER A 94 11.10 1.49 8.03
C SER A 94 12.54 1.70 8.51
N ASN A 95 13.37 2.29 7.65
CA ASN A 95 14.71 2.79 8.03
C ASN A 95 14.65 3.98 9.00
N GLY A 96 13.47 4.53 9.27
CA GLY A 96 13.20 5.43 10.40
C GLY A 96 13.39 4.78 11.76
N GLY A 97 13.34 3.43 11.84
CA GLY A 97 13.50 2.64 13.05
C GLY A 97 12.25 2.61 13.95
N GLY A 98 12.36 1.93 15.09
CA GLY A 98 11.34 1.90 16.15
C GLY A 98 10.39 0.71 16.13
N ALA A 99 10.45 -0.17 15.12
CA ALA A 99 9.63 -1.37 15.06
C ALA A 99 10.14 -2.45 16.03
N GLN A 100 9.23 -3.20 16.67
CA GLN A 100 9.62 -4.42 17.38
C GLN A 100 9.81 -5.57 16.39
N ILE A 101 10.94 -6.25 16.51
CA ILE A 101 11.33 -7.39 15.69
C ILE A 101 11.69 -8.55 16.61
N VAL A 102 11.24 -9.75 16.26
CA VAL A 102 11.59 -11.00 16.93
C VAL A 102 12.51 -11.80 16.02
N ILE A 103 13.71 -12.10 16.52
CA ILE A 103 14.70 -12.94 15.85
C ILE A 103 14.62 -14.33 16.50
N THR A 104 14.52 -15.37 15.68
CA THR A 104 14.48 -16.78 16.12
C THR A 104 15.77 -17.49 15.80
N GLY A 105 16.16 -18.44 16.64
CA GLY A 105 17.43 -19.12 16.51
C GLY A 105 17.80 -20.01 17.69
N SER A 106 19.09 -20.16 17.95
CA SER A 106 19.65 -20.88 19.09
C SER A 106 20.92 -20.22 19.61
N ASN A 107 21.31 -20.61 20.83
CA ASN A 107 22.53 -20.18 21.51
C ASN A 107 22.59 -18.65 21.72
N PHE A 108 21.45 -18.06 22.05
CA PHE A 108 21.27 -16.62 22.31
C PHE A 108 21.40 -16.25 23.80
N GLU A 109 21.86 -17.18 24.63
CA GLU A 109 22.13 -16.96 26.04
C GLU A 109 23.19 -15.86 26.29
N GLY A 110 23.16 -15.30 27.49
CA GLY A 110 24.04 -14.20 27.87
C GLY A 110 23.49 -12.85 27.43
N SER A 111 24.38 -11.96 26.99
CA SER A 111 24.04 -10.59 26.55
C SER A 111 24.30 -10.45 25.04
N PRO A 112 23.38 -10.94 24.18
CA PRO A 112 23.56 -10.84 22.74
C PRO A 112 23.54 -9.38 22.30
N THR A 113 24.26 -9.07 21.23
CA THR A 113 24.12 -7.83 20.49
C THR A 113 23.59 -8.11 19.09
N VAL A 114 22.78 -7.21 18.57
CA VAL A 114 22.12 -7.39 17.27
C VAL A 114 22.41 -6.20 16.38
N LYS A 115 22.67 -6.46 15.09
CA LYS A 115 22.75 -5.44 14.04
C LYS A 115 21.78 -5.76 12.91
N LEU A 116 21.13 -4.71 12.40
CA LEU A 116 20.44 -4.73 11.10
C LEU A 116 21.32 -3.96 10.13
N GLY A 117 21.86 -4.65 9.13
CA GLY A 117 22.92 -4.14 8.27
C GLY A 117 24.13 -3.70 9.11
N SER A 118 24.51 -2.43 8.97
CA SER A 118 25.63 -1.83 9.71
C SER A 118 25.24 -1.27 11.08
N THR A 119 23.94 -1.15 11.39
CA THR A 119 23.45 -0.38 12.54
C THR A 119 23.01 -1.27 13.71
N ALA A 120 23.44 -0.95 14.92
CA ALA A 120 23.10 -1.70 16.12
C ALA A 120 21.62 -1.51 16.53
N ALA A 121 20.89 -2.61 16.69
CA ALA A 121 19.53 -2.62 17.21
C ALA A 121 19.53 -2.61 18.75
N THR A 122 18.42 -2.17 19.36
CA THR A 122 18.28 -2.18 20.82
C THR A 122 17.66 -3.51 21.26
N VAL A 123 18.39 -4.33 22.00
CA VAL A 123 17.85 -5.58 22.57
C VAL A 123 16.89 -5.25 23.72
N VAL A 124 15.64 -5.72 23.59
CA VAL A 124 14.58 -5.56 24.59
C VAL A 124 14.57 -6.75 25.55
N SER A 125 14.71 -7.96 25.00
CA SER A 125 14.78 -9.22 25.75
C SER A 125 15.42 -10.32 24.91
N SER A 126 16.06 -11.28 25.58
CA SER A 126 16.57 -12.50 24.95
C SER A 126 16.23 -13.74 25.79
N THR A 127 16.00 -14.85 25.10
CA THR A 127 16.02 -16.22 25.63
C THR A 127 17.10 -17.00 24.88
N SER A 128 17.25 -18.30 25.12
CA SER A 128 18.17 -19.15 24.36
C SER A 128 17.82 -19.27 22.87
N SER A 129 16.56 -19.02 22.48
CA SER A 129 16.07 -19.24 21.12
C SER A 129 15.35 -18.06 20.47
N THR A 130 15.16 -16.95 21.21
CA THR A 130 14.49 -15.75 20.70
C THR A 130 15.13 -14.47 21.19
N ILE A 131 15.31 -13.47 20.33
CA ILE A 131 15.70 -12.11 20.72
C ILE A 131 14.63 -11.14 20.23
N THR A 132 14.09 -10.34 21.14
CA THR A 132 13.24 -9.20 20.77
C THR A 132 14.10 -7.94 20.74
N VAL A 133 14.07 -7.23 19.61
CA VAL A 133 14.80 -5.98 19.42
C VAL A 133 13.88 -4.85 18.97
N THR A 134 14.31 -3.62 19.19
CA THR A 134 13.78 -2.43 18.51
C THR A 134 14.70 -2.10 17.34
N SER A 135 14.13 -2.01 16.12
CA SER A 135 14.87 -1.67 14.91
C SER A 135 15.52 -0.29 15.07
N PRO A 136 16.80 -0.13 14.67
CA PRO A 136 17.45 1.16 14.75
C PRO A 136 17.04 2.04 13.56
N LYS A 137 17.24 3.35 13.74
CA LYS A 137 17.26 4.27 12.60
C LYS A 137 18.48 3.95 11.74
N SER A 138 18.28 3.69 10.46
CA SER A 138 19.32 3.33 9.49
C SER A 138 19.32 4.31 8.32
N SER A 139 20.47 4.49 7.67
CA SER A 139 20.58 5.15 6.37
C SER A 139 20.49 4.16 5.20
N GLU A 140 20.48 2.86 5.48
CA GLU A 140 20.37 1.79 4.48
C GLU A 140 18.89 1.60 4.08
N THR A 141 18.69 1.15 2.84
CA THR A 141 17.39 0.81 2.25
C THR A 141 17.58 -0.47 1.45
N GLY A 142 16.54 -1.31 1.38
CA GLY A 142 16.59 -2.61 0.73
C GLY A 142 16.97 -3.73 1.69
N TYR A 143 17.40 -4.86 1.13
CA TYR A 143 17.79 -6.01 1.94
C TYR A 143 19.06 -5.71 2.73
N VAL A 144 18.99 -6.00 4.03
CA VAL A 144 20.12 -5.99 4.95
C VAL A 144 20.18 -7.30 5.70
N ASP A 145 21.36 -7.56 6.24
CA ASP A 145 21.58 -8.75 7.02
C ASP A 145 21.21 -8.55 8.49
N VAL A 146 20.80 -9.63 9.15
CA VAL A 146 20.56 -9.65 10.59
C VAL A 146 21.72 -10.37 11.25
N SER A 147 22.60 -9.64 11.95
CA SER A 147 23.74 -10.24 12.66
C SER A 147 23.45 -10.32 14.15
N VAL A 148 23.71 -11.49 14.76
CA VAL A 148 23.65 -11.71 16.21
C VAL A 148 25.03 -12.10 16.70
N THR A 149 25.56 -11.37 17.67
CA THR A 149 26.84 -11.67 18.33
C THR A 149 26.61 -12.05 19.78
N THR A 150 27.13 -13.21 20.18
CA THR A 150 27.17 -13.70 21.57
C THR A 150 28.62 -13.95 21.98
N SER A 151 28.85 -14.51 23.18
CA SER A 151 30.19 -14.95 23.59
C SER A 151 30.72 -16.10 22.73
N GLY A 152 29.84 -16.89 22.11
CA GLY A 152 30.21 -18.02 21.24
C GLY A 152 30.57 -17.63 19.82
N GLY A 153 30.42 -16.35 19.45
CA GLY A 153 30.76 -15.86 18.11
C GLY A 153 29.65 -15.01 17.50
N THR A 154 29.64 -14.93 16.17
CA THR A 154 28.64 -14.18 15.40
C THR A 154 28.05 -15.06 14.32
N ASP A 155 26.73 -15.02 14.20
CA ASP A 155 26.01 -15.59 13.07
C ASP A 155 25.11 -14.54 12.42
N LYS A 156 24.76 -14.79 11.17
CA LYS A 156 24.17 -13.80 10.28
C LYS A 156 23.12 -14.43 9.38
N LEU A 157 21.90 -13.92 9.45
CA LEU A 157 20.87 -14.18 8.45
C LEU A 157 21.06 -13.19 7.28
N THR A 158 21.67 -13.68 6.20
CA THR A 158 21.92 -12.89 4.99
C THR A 158 20.62 -12.46 4.33
N THR A 159 20.53 -11.20 3.92
CA THR A 159 19.31 -10.60 3.32
C THR A 159 18.04 -10.86 4.15
N GLY A 160 18.19 -11.02 5.47
CA GLY A 160 17.11 -11.45 6.35
C GLY A 160 16.05 -10.39 6.60
N PHE A 161 16.36 -9.10 6.36
CA PHE A 161 15.45 -8.00 6.68
C PHE A 161 15.42 -6.95 5.59
N TYR A 162 14.23 -6.47 5.21
CA TYR A 162 14.06 -5.42 4.20
C TYR A 162 13.77 -4.05 4.84
N LEU A 163 14.61 -3.06 4.57
CA LEU A 163 14.43 -1.68 5.03
C LEU A 163 13.72 -0.83 3.98
N PHE A 164 12.50 -0.37 4.27
CA PHE A 164 11.81 0.62 3.46
C PHE A 164 12.29 2.04 3.78
N PRO A 165 12.32 2.96 2.79
CA PRO A 165 12.50 4.38 3.08
C PRO A 165 11.39 4.90 4.00
N ASP A 166 11.74 5.61 5.07
CA ASP A 166 10.75 6.24 5.94
C ASP A 166 9.90 7.26 5.16
N ALA A 167 8.60 7.06 5.20
CA ALA A 167 7.61 7.79 4.42
C ALA A 167 6.57 8.49 5.30
N LYS A 168 6.91 8.73 6.56
CA LYS A 168 6.03 9.37 7.53
C LYS A 168 5.43 10.68 7.00
N GLY A 169 4.10 10.78 7.07
CA GLY A 169 3.32 11.94 6.63
C GLY A 169 2.95 11.94 5.14
N LYS A 170 3.41 10.94 4.38
CA LYS A 170 3.02 10.72 2.97
C LYS A 170 1.98 9.62 2.87
N ALA A 171 1.24 9.57 1.76
CA ALA A 171 0.29 8.51 1.44
C ALA A 171 0.99 7.34 0.75
N GLY A 172 0.97 6.14 1.35
CA GLY A 172 1.47 4.90 0.72
C GLY A 172 0.36 3.97 0.23
N LEU A 173 -0.88 4.19 0.70
CA LEU A 173 -2.08 3.56 0.16
C LEU A 173 -3.12 4.63 -0.16
N LEU A 174 -3.60 4.63 -1.39
CA LEU A 174 -4.68 5.51 -1.87
C LEU A 174 -5.91 4.68 -2.22
N GLY A 175 -7.10 5.27 -2.09
CA GLY A 175 -8.32 4.62 -2.53
C GLY A 175 -9.59 5.35 -2.15
N SER A 176 -10.73 4.82 -2.60
CA SER A 176 -12.04 5.27 -2.14
C SER A 176 -13.03 4.13 -2.01
N ILE A 177 -13.99 4.34 -1.11
CA ILE A 177 -15.19 3.52 -0.96
C ILE A 177 -16.38 4.45 -1.13
N ASP A 178 -17.02 4.34 -2.28
CA ASP A 178 -18.07 5.26 -2.71
C ASP A 178 -19.44 4.58 -2.73
N TRP A 179 -20.45 5.32 -2.30
CA TRP A 179 -21.85 4.94 -2.42
C TRP A 179 -22.63 6.00 -3.18
N ASN A 180 -23.31 5.57 -4.25
CA ASN A 180 -23.98 6.43 -5.20
C ASN A 180 -25.49 6.25 -5.10
N VAL A 181 -26.22 7.36 -5.02
CA VAL A 181 -27.68 7.39 -5.07
C VAL A 181 -28.17 8.33 -6.15
N TYR A 182 -29.14 7.87 -6.94
CA TYR A 182 -29.76 8.67 -7.97
C TYR A 182 -30.85 9.59 -7.38
N GLN A 183 -30.87 10.85 -7.79
CA GLN A 183 -31.87 11.84 -7.38
C GLN A 183 -32.50 12.54 -8.59
N GLY A 184 -33.79 12.81 -8.49
CA GLY A 184 -34.57 13.51 -9.51
C GLY A 184 -35.31 12.59 -10.48
N SER A 185 -36.18 13.18 -11.29
CA SER A 185 -37.09 12.44 -12.18
C SER A 185 -36.44 11.93 -13.47
N TYR A 186 -35.23 12.37 -13.80
CA TYR A 186 -34.52 11.97 -15.02
C TYR A 186 -34.36 10.45 -15.14
N TRP A 187 -34.08 9.78 -14.02
CA TRP A 187 -33.74 8.36 -13.95
C TRP A 187 -34.95 7.41 -14.05
N GLY A 188 -36.18 7.94 -13.94
CA GLY A 188 -37.38 7.12 -13.80
C GLY A 188 -37.38 6.25 -12.52
N SER A 189 -38.19 5.19 -12.50
CA SER A 189 -38.38 4.33 -11.32
C SER A 189 -37.44 3.12 -11.25
N GLY A 190 -36.50 2.99 -12.19
CA GLY A 190 -35.65 1.79 -12.33
C GLY A 190 -34.24 1.94 -11.80
N ALA A 191 -33.84 3.14 -11.36
CA ALA A 191 -32.49 3.41 -10.89
C ALA A 191 -32.31 2.99 -9.43
N THR A 192 -31.33 2.14 -9.18
CA THR A 192 -30.99 1.63 -7.84
C THR A 192 -29.64 2.16 -7.40
N PRO A 193 -29.44 2.44 -6.10
CA PRO A 193 -28.14 2.76 -5.56
C PRO A 193 -27.09 1.69 -5.87
N TYR A 194 -25.85 2.11 -6.03
CA TYR A 194 -24.69 1.24 -6.25
C TYR A 194 -23.48 1.83 -5.55
N GLY A 195 -22.44 1.02 -5.34
CA GLY A 195 -21.18 1.54 -4.84
C GLY A 195 -19.99 1.01 -5.61
N SER A 196 -18.82 1.52 -5.27
CA SER A 196 -17.54 1.07 -5.79
C SER A 196 -16.51 1.19 -4.69
N ALA A 197 -15.62 0.23 -4.59
CA ALA A 197 -14.43 0.34 -3.77
C ALA A 197 -13.20 0.11 -4.64
N TRP A 198 -12.15 0.88 -4.41
CA TRP A 198 -10.84 0.60 -4.97
C TRP A 198 -9.73 1.10 -4.07
N VAL A 199 -8.58 0.43 -4.15
CA VAL A 199 -7.36 0.77 -3.42
C VAL A 199 -6.13 0.43 -4.26
N SER A 200 -5.09 1.25 -4.14
CA SER A 200 -3.79 1.06 -4.78
C SER A 200 -2.68 1.33 -3.79
N LEU A 201 -1.70 0.41 -3.74
CA LEU A 201 -0.44 0.64 -3.04
C LEU A 201 0.47 1.46 -3.96
N VAL A 202 1.04 2.54 -3.44
CA VAL A 202 1.78 3.52 -4.25
C VAL A 202 3.15 3.80 -3.67
N ASP A 203 4.06 4.35 -4.48
CA ASP A 203 5.23 5.00 -3.92
C ASP A 203 4.78 6.20 -3.06
N PRO A 204 5.33 6.37 -1.84
CA PRO A 204 4.76 7.34 -0.93
C PRO A 204 4.78 8.77 -1.47
N VAL A 205 3.58 9.35 -1.58
CA VAL A 205 3.33 10.66 -2.19
C VAL A 205 2.71 11.63 -1.19
N ASP A 206 3.10 12.90 -1.26
CA ASP A 206 2.46 13.96 -0.49
C ASP A 206 1.20 14.42 -1.24
N ALA A 207 0.09 13.70 -1.04
CA ALA A 207 -1.16 13.94 -1.76
C ALA A 207 -2.38 13.68 -0.87
N HIS A 208 -3.27 14.65 -0.78
CA HIS A 208 -4.61 14.51 -0.21
C HIS A 208 -5.61 14.09 -1.30
N TYR A 209 -6.73 13.47 -0.91
CA TYR A 209 -7.69 12.97 -1.89
C TYR A 209 -8.38 14.11 -2.64
N TRP A 210 -8.61 15.24 -1.99
CA TRP A 210 -9.18 16.41 -2.66
C TRP A 210 -8.30 17.03 -3.76
N GLU A 211 -6.98 16.83 -3.71
CA GLU A 211 -6.04 17.36 -4.72
C GLU A 211 -6.18 16.66 -6.09
N PHE A 212 -6.96 15.58 -6.15
CA PHE A 212 -7.40 14.98 -7.41
C PHE A 212 -8.59 15.72 -8.06
N PHE A 213 -9.23 16.64 -7.34
CA PHE A 213 -10.45 17.33 -7.80
C PHE A 213 -10.33 18.86 -7.86
N ALA A 214 -9.43 19.49 -7.09
CA ALA A 214 -9.30 20.95 -7.10
C ALA A 214 -7.88 21.44 -6.83
N ASN A 215 -7.59 22.67 -7.26
CA ASN A 215 -6.29 23.34 -7.01
C ASN A 215 -6.12 23.87 -5.59
N SER A 216 -7.23 24.14 -4.91
CA SER A 216 -7.22 24.80 -3.62
C SER A 216 -8.52 24.58 -2.87
N ALA A 217 -8.45 24.83 -1.57
CA ALA A 217 -9.61 24.89 -0.72
C ALA A 217 -10.65 25.91 -1.23
N ASP A 218 -11.91 25.57 -1.05
CA ASP A 218 -13.13 26.30 -1.38
C ASP A 218 -13.17 26.88 -2.80
N SER A 219 -12.81 26.06 -3.79
CA SER A 219 -12.62 26.52 -5.16
C SER A 219 -13.13 25.52 -6.19
N CYS A 220 -13.45 26.04 -7.37
CA CYS A 220 -13.85 25.26 -8.53
C CYS A 220 -12.90 25.49 -9.69
N VAL A 221 -12.77 24.49 -10.54
CA VAL A 221 -11.94 24.52 -11.74
C VAL A 221 -12.64 23.74 -12.84
N SER A 222 -12.49 24.19 -14.08
CA SER A 222 -13.05 23.49 -15.25
C SER A 222 -11.96 22.67 -15.94
N ASN A 223 -12.31 21.45 -16.36
CA ASN A 223 -11.43 20.46 -16.98
C ASN A 223 -10.14 20.30 -16.17
N PHE A 224 -10.28 20.08 -14.87
CA PHE A 224 -9.15 19.99 -13.96
C PHE A 224 -8.29 18.76 -14.27
N SER A 225 -6.98 18.90 -14.19
CA SER A 225 -6.10 17.74 -14.19
C SER A 225 -5.12 17.90 -13.05
N SER A 226 -5.07 16.88 -12.19
CA SER A 226 -4.17 16.88 -11.04
C SER A 226 -2.72 16.72 -11.51
N SER A 227 -1.80 17.47 -10.87
CA SER A 227 -0.37 17.30 -11.09
C SER A 227 0.24 16.20 -10.21
N ILE A 228 -0.56 15.55 -9.37
CA ILE A 228 -0.11 14.44 -8.54
C ILE A 228 0.27 13.26 -9.43
N SER A 229 1.47 12.75 -9.24
CA SER A 229 1.99 11.57 -9.93
C SER A 229 2.58 10.60 -8.91
N PHE A 230 2.29 9.33 -9.09
CA PHE A 230 2.84 8.23 -8.31
C PHE A 230 2.89 6.97 -9.18
N SER A 231 3.71 6.01 -8.77
CA SER A 231 3.81 4.66 -9.28
C SER A 231 3.00 3.73 -8.39
N VAL A 232 2.33 2.75 -9.01
CA VAL A 232 1.60 1.71 -8.28
C VAL A 232 2.49 0.47 -8.11
N TYR A 233 2.47 -0.12 -6.92
CA TYR A 233 3.09 -1.42 -6.66
C TYR A 233 2.09 -2.56 -6.90
N ASP A 234 2.42 -3.47 -7.81
CA ASP A 234 1.74 -4.75 -7.97
C ASP A 234 2.36 -5.79 -7.02
N LEU A 235 1.59 -6.19 -6.02
CA LEU A 235 2.02 -7.19 -5.04
C LEU A 235 1.95 -8.63 -5.57
N GLY A 236 1.44 -8.84 -6.79
CA GLY A 236 1.33 -10.14 -7.43
C GLY A 236 0.10 -10.93 -6.95
N VAL A 237 -0.82 -10.26 -6.27
CA VAL A 237 -2.02 -10.87 -5.69
C VAL A 237 -3.26 -10.53 -6.52
N SER A 238 -3.99 -11.56 -6.92
CA SER A 238 -5.18 -11.42 -7.77
C SER A 238 -6.38 -10.80 -7.05
N SER A 239 -6.40 -10.83 -5.73
CA SER A 239 -7.45 -10.18 -4.93
C SER A 239 -7.00 -9.90 -3.51
N VAL A 240 -7.53 -8.82 -2.93
CA VAL A 240 -7.44 -8.51 -1.50
C VAL A 240 -8.84 -8.48 -0.91
N ASN A 241 -8.98 -8.76 0.38
CA ASN A 241 -10.28 -8.80 1.04
C ASN A 241 -10.51 -7.53 1.85
N MET A 242 -11.69 -6.93 1.69
CA MET A 242 -12.19 -5.85 2.53
C MET A 242 -13.28 -6.36 3.47
N LYS A 243 -13.17 -6.06 4.76
CA LYS A 243 -14.15 -6.42 5.79
C LYS A 243 -15.08 -5.27 6.13
N VAL A 244 -16.35 -5.58 6.39
CA VAL A 244 -17.30 -4.64 7.02
C VAL A 244 -18.29 -5.37 7.95
N GLY A 245 -18.05 -5.25 9.26
CA GLY A 245 -18.69 -6.12 10.26
C GLY A 245 -18.41 -7.60 9.95
N SER A 246 -19.45 -8.41 9.75
CA SER A 246 -19.31 -9.83 9.40
C SER A 246 -19.12 -10.12 7.90
N ARG A 247 -19.18 -9.11 7.02
CA ARG A 247 -19.05 -9.31 5.57
C ARG A 247 -17.59 -9.25 5.15
N THR A 248 -17.23 -10.09 4.18
CA THR A 248 -15.99 -10.02 3.41
C THR A 248 -16.35 -9.69 1.96
N ILE A 249 -15.68 -8.70 1.39
CA ILE A 249 -15.85 -8.22 0.02
C ILE A 249 -14.50 -8.39 -0.68
N PRO A 250 -14.39 -9.27 -1.69
CA PRO A 250 -13.16 -9.42 -2.46
C PRO A 250 -13.01 -8.23 -3.42
N LEU A 251 -11.84 -7.59 -3.39
CA LEU A 251 -11.41 -6.57 -4.36
C LEU A 251 -10.46 -7.25 -5.35
N ALA A 252 -10.87 -7.37 -6.60
CA ALA A 252 -10.09 -8.03 -7.63
C ALA A 252 -9.04 -7.07 -8.21
N TRP A 253 -7.86 -7.60 -8.52
CA TRP A 253 -6.82 -6.82 -9.21
C TRP A 253 -7.25 -6.50 -10.63
N ASP A 254 -7.19 -5.22 -10.98
CA ASP A 254 -7.33 -4.70 -12.33
C ASP A 254 -5.98 -4.17 -12.80
N SER A 255 -5.36 -4.90 -13.73
CA SER A 255 -4.06 -4.54 -14.30
C SER A 255 -4.10 -3.29 -15.17
N VAL A 256 -5.29 -2.86 -15.63
CA VAL A 256 -5.45 -1.65 -16.43
C VAL A 256 -5.54 -0.43 -15.52
N GLY A 257 -6.39 -0.52 -14.48
CA GLY A 257 -6.52 0.53 -13.47
C GLY A 257 -5.38 0.57 -12.45
N LEU A 258 -4.52 -0.46 -12.40
CA LEU A 258 -3.46 -0.63 -11.40
C LEU A 258 -4.00 -0.49 -9.97
N GLN A 259 -4.99 -1.33 -9.66
CA GLN A 259 -5.69 -1.24 -8.38
C GLN A 259 -6.42 -2.54 -8.06
N TRP A 260 -6.76 -2.75 -6.80
CA TRP A 260 -7.79 -3.71 -6.42
C TRP A 260 -9.13 -3.00 -6.30
N GLY A 261 -10.18 -3.52 -6.96
CA GLY A 261 -11.50 -2.91 -6.88
C GLY A 261 -12.67 -3.88 -6.95
N ALA A 262 -13.85 -3.37 -6.60
CA ALA A 262 -15.11 -4.08 -6.70
C ALA A 262 -16.28 -3.12 -6.88
N ASP A 263 -17.28 -3.53 -7.66
CA ASP A 263 -18.61 -2.96 -7.62
C ASP A 263 -19.34 -3.45 -6.36
N LEU A 264 -19.90 -2.52 -5.59
CA LEU A 264 -20.59 -2.81 -4.34
C LEU A 264 -22.09 -2.86 -4.54
N VAL A 265 -22.74 -3.83 -3.91
CA VAL A 265 -24.21 -3.93 -3.88
C VAL A 265 -24.76 -3.39 -2.56
N THR A 266 -26.08 -3.19 -2.48
CA THR A 266 -26.74 -2.63 -1.28
C THR A 266 -26.43 -3.41 0.00
N ALA A 267 -26.16 -4.71 -0.11
CA ALA A 267 -25.81 -5.54 1.04
C ALA A 267 -24.40 -5.27 1.58
N ASP A 268 -23.51 -4.67 0.79
CA ASP A 268 -22.12 -4.32 1.15
C ASP A 268 -22.00 -2.94 1.80
N TYR A 269 -23.00 -2.08 1.57
CA TYR A 269 -23.08 -0.77 2.19
C TYR A 269 -23.56 -0.89 3.65
N LYS A 270 -22.78 -0.34 4.57
CA LYS A 270 -23.20 -0.09 5.95
C LYS A 270 -22.82 1.32 6.34
N GLU A 271 -23.84 2.13 6.61
CA GLU A 271 -23.66 3.49 7.11
C GLU A 271 -22.85 3.46 8.43
N SER A 272 -21.94 4.42 8.60
CA SER A 272 -21.13 4.59 9.82
C SER A 272 -20.34 3.35 10.25
N SER A 273 -19.75 2.62 9.30
CA SER A 273 -19.00 1.39 9.57
C SER A 273 -17.55 1.50 9.10
N THR A 274 -16.64 0.88 9.86
CA THR A 274 -15.23 0.72 9.48
C THR A 274 -15.09 -0.35 8.41
N TYR A 275 -14.37 -0.02 7.34
CA TYR A 275 -13.89 -0.98 6.37
C TYR A 275 -12.43 -1.34 6.70
N SER A 276 -11.99 -2.57 6.51
CA SER A 276 -10.57 -2.89 6.75
C SER A 276 -10.06 -3.87 5.72
N LEU A 277 -8.88 -3.60 5.16
CA LEU A 277 -8.21 -4.55 4.30
C LEU A 277 -7.58 -5.64 5.16
N GLU A 278 -7.83 -6.90 4.79
CA GLU A 278 -7.19 -8.04 5.43
C GLU A 278 -5.69 -8.09 5.08
N THR A 279 -4.93 -8.86 5.87
CA THR A 279 -3.52 -9.17 5.61
C THR A 279 -3.32 -9.72 4.20
N VAL A 280 -2.23 -9.32 3.55
CA VAL A 280 -1.86 -9.77 2.21
C VAL A 280 -0.41 -10.25 2.21
N THR A 281 -0.16 -11.33 1.49
CA THR A 281 1.19 -11.86 1.24
C THR A 281 1.59 -11.49 -0.18
N SER A 282 2.72 -10.82 -0.35
CA SER A 282 3.21 -10.49 -1.69
C SER A 282 4.02 -11.64 -2.30
N THR A 283 3.97 -11.77 -3.62
CA THR A 283 4.76 -12.75 -4.39
C THR A 283 5.62 -12.11 -5.50
N SER A 284 5.59 -10.78 -5.64
CA SER A 284 6.32 -10.03 -6.69
C SER A 284 6.94 -8.70 -6.22
N TYR A 285 6.51 -8.20 -5.07
CA TYR A 285 7.29 -7.27 -4.23
C TYR A 285 8.30 -8.11 -3.43
N PRO A 286 9.25 -7.55 -2.63
CA PRO A 286 10.04 -8.39 -1.73
C PRO A 286 9.10 -9.37 -1.00
N GLU A 287 9.45 -10.65 -0.98
CA GLU A 287 8.52 -11.71 -0.58
C GLU A 287 8.38 -11.68 0.94
N PHE A 288 7.28 -11.10 1.43
CA PHE A 288 6.97 -11.05 2.86
C PHE A 288 5.46 -11.02 3.10
N THR A 289 5.07 -11.37 4.33
CA THR A 289 3.67 -11.26 4.79
C THR A 289 3.44 -9.89 5.43
N MET A 290 2.61 -9.06 4.80
CA MET A 290 2.21 -7.76 5.36
C MET A 290 1.04 -7.91 6.30
N ALA A 291 1.30 -7.79 7.61
CA ALA A 291 0.23 -7.67 8.61
C ALA A 291 -0.67 -6.47 8.25
N SER A 292 -1.97 -6.72 8.01
CA SER A 292 -3.03 -5.73 7.68
C SER A 292 -2.51 -4.48 6.93
N LEU A 293 -2.44 -4.57 5.59
CA LEU A 293 -1.95 -3.52 4.68
C LEU A 293 -2.49 -2.11 4.98
N ALA A 294 -3.72 -2.00 5.48
CA ALA A 294 -4.27 -0.80 6.08
C ALA A 294 -5.61 -1.12 6.76
N THR A 295 -5.85 -0.51 7.92
CA THR A 295 -7.23 -0.28 8.36
C THR A 295 -7.72 1.02 7.71
N THR A 296 -8.88 0.99 7.04
CA THR A 296 -9.53 2.26 6.70
C THR A 296 -9.94 2.93 8.02
N PRO A 297 -10.14 4.26 8.04
CA PRO A 297 -10.69 4.92 9.20
C PRO A 297 -11.85 4.18 9.86
N SER A 298 -11.82 4.11 11.20
CA SER A 298 -12.98 3.64 11.94
C SER A 298 -14.22 4.53 11.77
N ALA A 299 -14.02 5.75 11.23
CA ALA A 299 -14.98 6.82 11.10
C ALA A 299 -15.43 7.09 9.65
N ILE A 300 -15.36 6.10 8.73
CA ILE A 300 -16.06 6.24 7.44
C ILE A 300 -17.56 6.30 7.71
N THR A 301 -18.03 7.53 7.86
CA THR A 301 -19.40 7.86 8.16
C THR A 301 -19.99 8.34 6.85
N LEU A 302 -20.63 7.43 6.13
CA LEU A 302 -21.31 7.69 4.86
C LEU A 302 -22.58 8.52 5.13
N SER A 303 -22.42 9.76 5.57
CA SER A 303 -23.54 10.65 5.86
C SER A 303 -24.07 11.24 4.57
N SER A 304 -25.32 10.95 4.24
CA SER A 304 -26.03 11.62 3.16
C SER A 304 -26.03 13.14 3.39
N PRO A 305 -25.54 13.96 2.44
CA PRO A 305 -25.89 15.36 2.45
C PRO A 305 -27.41 15.43 2.25
N LYS A 306 -28.14 15.94 3.24
CA LYS A 306 -29.56 16.23 3.09
C LYS A 306 -29.68 17.42 2.14
N ILE A 307 -29.63 17.16 0.83
CA ILE A 307 -29.97 18.15 -0.19
C ILE A 307 -31.48 18.34 -0.05
N ASN A 308 -31.84 19.42 0.62
CA ASN A 308 -33.14 19.67 1.24
C ASN A 308 -34.25 19.99 0.23
N SER A 309 -34.51 19.06 -0.70
CA SER A 309 -35.80 18.84 -1.36
C SER A 309 -35.73 17.57 -2.23
N SER A 310 -36.84 16.84 -2.37
CA SER A 310 -36.98 15.69 -3.30
C SER A 310 -36.84 16.07 -4.79
N THR A 311 -36.65 17.36 -5.05
CA THR A 311 -36.40 17.98 -6.35
C THR A 311 -34.99 18.58 -6.37
N PRO A 312 -34.10 18.17 -7.29
CA PRO A 312 -32.82 18.83 -7.50
C PRO A 312 -33.01 20.35 -7.70
N PRO A 313 -32.06 21.20 -7.26
CA PRO A 313 -32.12 22.63 -7.50
C PRO A 313 -32.19 22.92 -9.00
N ASN A 314 -32.92 23.97 -9.37
CA ASN A 314 -33.00 24.40 -10.77
C ASN A 314 -31.64 24.97 -11.17
N VAL A 315 -30.97 24.35 -12.14
CA VAL A 315 -29.64 24.78 -12.59
C VAL A 315 -29.80 25.92 -13.58
N SER A 316 -29.49 27.13 -13.15
CA SER A 316 -29.35 28.27 -14.05
C SER A 316 -27.88 28.59 -14.26
N ARG A 317 -27.48 28.78 -15.51
CA ARG A 317 -26.10 29.15 -15.91
C ARG A 317 -25.58 30.43 -15.25
N SER A 318 -26.47 31.29 -14.75
CA SER A 318 -26.10 32.53 -14.06
C SER A 318 -25.86 32.36 -12.56
N SER A 319 -26.34 31.29 -11.94
CA SER A 319 -26.14 31.01 -10.51
C SER A 319 -26.51 29.56 -10.19
N LEU A 320 -25.53 28.66 -10.23
CA LEU A 320 -25.72 27.31 -9.71
C LEU A 320 -25.33 27.28 -8.24
N ARG A 321 -26.34 27.41 -7.37
CA ARG A 321 -26.18 27.38 -5.92
C ARG A 321 -26.60 26.03 -5.36
N PHE A 322 -25.71 25.42 -4.62
CA PHE A 322 -25.94 24.24 -3.81
C PHE A 322 -26.18 24.64 -2.36
N GLN A 323 -27.14 23.98 -1.73
CA GLN A 323 -27.43 24.15 -0.31
C GLN A 323 -27.65 22.76 0.30
N TRP A 324 -27.09 22.55 1.48
CA TRP A 324 -27.26 21.34 2.27
C TRP A 324 -27.33 21.71 3.76
N SER A 325 -27.77 20.77 4.59
CA SER A 325 -27.64 20.96 6.03
C SER A 325 -26.16 20.83 6.42
N GLY A 326 -25.51 21.94 6.77
CA GLY A 326 -24.18 21.91 7.36
C GLY A 326 -24.15 21.09 8.66
N GLY A 327 -22.98 20.53 9.02
CA GLY A 327 -22.78 19.78 10.26
C GLY A 327 -22.94 18.25 10.17
N GLY A 328 -22.51 17.65 9.06
CA GLY A 328 -22.32 16.19 8.93
C GLY A 328 -20.92 15.73 9.37
N SER A 329 -20.64 14.43 9.23
CA SER A 329 -19.33 13.81 9.52
C SER A 329 -18.32 13.92 8.38
N ALA A 330 -18.75 14.37 7.19
CA ALA A 330 -17.88 14.58 6.06
C ALA A 330 -16.95 15.79 6.31
N ASP A 331 -15.68 15.62 5.95
CA ASP A 331 -14.65 16.64 6.09
C ASP A 331 -14.84 17.77 5.06
N TYR A 332 -15.27 17.41 3.85
CA TYR A 332 -15.56 18.35 2.77
C TYR A 332 -16.62 17.81 1.81
N ILE A 333 -17.10 18.70 0.95
CA ILE A 333 -18.01 18.40 -0.15
C ILE A 333 -17.24 18.50 -1.46
N LEU A 334 -17.40 17.49 -2.32
CA LEU A 334 -17.01 17.55 -3.72
C LEU A 334 -18.25 17.83 -4.57
N LEU A 335 -18.13 18.79 -5.47
CA LEU A 335 -19.11 18.98 -6.55
C LEU A 335 -18.42 18.57 -7.83
N ASP A 336 -19.05 17.70 -8.60
CA ASP A 336 -18.58 17.32 -9.91
C ASP A 336 -19.73 17.46 -10.92
N LEU A 337 -19.52 18.32 -11.90
CA LEU A 337 -20.51 18.70 -12.89
C LEU A 337 -20.02 18.28 -14.27
N LEU A 338 -20.65 17.26 -14.83
CA LEU A 338 -20.24 16.65 -16.08
C LEU A 338 -21.25 16.98 -17.17
N LEU A 339 -20.81 17.70 -18.19
CA LEU A 339 -21.63 17.95 -19.36
C LEU A 339 -21.35 16.90 -20.43
N SER A 340 -22.32 16.01 -20.64
CA SER A 340 -22.29 15.00 -21.69
C SER A 340 -23.03 15.48 -22.94
N ARG A 341 -22.45 15.21 -24.11
CA ARG A 341 -23.03 15.57 -25.42
C ARG A 341 -24.25 14.73 -25.78
N ASP A 342 -24.23 13.44 -25.47
CA ASP A 342 -25.23 12.43 -25.88
C ASP A 342 -25.85 11.66 -24.70
N GLY A 343 -25.40 11.95 -23.48
CA GLY A 343 -25.90 11.32 -22.26
C GLY A 343 -25.03 10.17 -21.77
N GLU A 344 -23.98 9.78 -22.49
CA GLU A 344 -23.02 8.79 -21.99
C GLU A 344 -21.97 9.47 -21.09
N LEU A 345 -21.49 8.74 -20.09
CA LEU A 345 -20.48 9.19 -19.12
C LEU A 345 -19.11 8.57 -19.42
N ASP A 346 -18.63 8.80 -20.64
CA ASP A 346 -17.30 8.35 -21.08
C ASP A 346 -16.45 9.52 -21.58
N THR A 347 -15.16 9.26 -21.79
CA THR A 347 -14.16 10.26 -22.17
C THR A 347 -14.46 10.97 -23.49
N ASP A 348 -15.18 10.32 -24.40
CA ASP A 348 -15.50 10.88 -25.72
C ASP A 348 -16.79 11.72 -25.68
N SER A 349 -17.63 11.47 -24.69
CA SER A 349 -18.97 12.02 -24.54
C SER A 349 -19.01 13.21 -23.58
N VAL A 350 -18.17 13.21 -22.53
CA VAL A 350 -18.01 14.34 -21.61
C VAL A 350 -17.23 15.45 -22.31
N VAL A 351 -17.90 16.57 -22.59
CA VAL A 351 -17.31 17.72 -23.32
C VAL A 351 -16.80 18.81 -22.38
N ASN A 352 -17.26 18.81 -21.14
CA ASN A 352 -16.73 19.67 -20.10
C ASN A 352 -17.01 19.09 -18.72
N GLU A 353 -16.08 19.35 -17.81
CA GLU A 353 -16.21 19.01 -16.40
C GLU A 353 -15.91 20.24 -15.56
N VAL A 354 -16.66 20.42 -14.47
CA VAL A 354 -16.38 21.41 -13.44
C VAL A 354 -16.37 20.69 -12.10
N THR A 355 -15.18 20.60 -11.50
CA THR A 355 -14.98 20.05 -10.17
C THR A 355 -14.78 21.16 -9.16
N CYS A 356 -15.31 20.97 -7.96
CA CYS A 356 -15.13 21.86 -6.84
C CYS A 356 -14.79 21.08 -5.59
N TRP A 357 -13.82 21.57 -4.84
CA TRP A 357 -13.68 21.22 -3.43
C TRP A 357 -14.28 22.34 -2.61
N VAL A 358 -15.14 21.97 -1.67
CA VAL A 358 -16.00 22.91 -0.95
C VAL A 358 -15.99 22.57 0.54
N ASN A 359 -15.88 23.59 1.38
CA ASN A 359 -16.00 23.40 2.82
C ASN A 359 -17.40 22.88 3.17
N ASN A 360 -17.51 22.00 4.17
CA ASN A 360 -18.80 21.50 4.61
C ASN A 360 -19.54 22.50 5.54
N ASP A 361 -19.84 23.70 5.06
CA ASP A 361 -20.45 24.80 5.84
C ASP A 361 -21.92 25.11 5.50
N GLY A 362 -22.47 24.50 4.45
CA GLY A 362 -23.91 24.41 4.20
C GLY A 362 -24.39 25.05 2.90
N ASP A 363 -23.60 25.89 2.25
CA ASP A 363 -23.94 26.39 0.92
C ASP A 363 -22.73 26.80 0.08
N PHE A 364 -22.85 26.63 -1.23
CA PHE A 364 -21.81 27.02 -2.16
C PHE A 364 -22.40 27.41 -3.50
N THR A 365 -21.82 28.43 -4.15
CA THR A 365 -22.24 28.89 -5.47
C THR A 365 -21.12 28.72 -6.46
N VAL A 366 -21.34 27.87 -7.47
CA VAL A 366 -20.33 27.64 -8.51
C VAL A 366 -20.17 28.92 -9.35
N PRO A 367 -18.94 29.41 -9.57
CA PRO A 367 -18.72 30.64 -10.33
C PRO A 367 -19.26 30.56 -11.76
N ALA A 368 -20.14 31.49 -12.14
CA ALA A 368 -20.78 31.50 -13.45
C ALA A 368 -19.79 31.62 -14.64
N SER A 369 -18.60 32.17 -14.38
CA SER A 369 -17.50 32.26 -15.35
C SER A 369 -17.10 30.89 -15.90
N LEU A 370 -17.25 29.82 -15.12
CA LEU A 370 -16.89 28.46 -15.52
C LEU A 370 -17.85 27.87 -16.58
N PHE A 371 -19.07 28.43 -16.72
CA PHE A 371 -20.09 27.94 -17.65
C PHE A 371 -20.19 28.75 -18.94
N SER A 372 -19.80 30.03 -18.91
CA SER A 372 -20.26 31.06 -19.87
C SER A 372 -19.71 30.94 -21.31
N SER A 373 -18.70 30.11 -21.58
CA SER A 373 -18.14 29.90 -22.93
C SER A 373 -18.05 28.44 -23.38
N ALA A 374 -18.31 27.46 -22.51
CA ALA A 374 -17.98 26.05 -22.76
C ALA A 374 -19.21 25.13 -22.93
N TRP A 375 -20.40 25.52 -22.46
CA TRP A 375 -21.52 24.58 -22.31
C TRP A 375 -22.58 24.73 -23.41
N PRO A 376 -22.68 23.79 -24.38
CA PRO A 376 -23.79 23.75 -25.34
C PRO A 376 -25.15 23.65 -24.63
N THR A 377 -26.19 24.20 -25.25
CA THR A 377 -27.60 24.07 -24.78
C THR A 377 -28.18 22.69 -25.08
N SER A 378 -27.56 21.94 -25.99
CA SER A 378 -27.89 20.55 -26.30
C SER A 378 -26.86 19.63 -25.65
N GLY A 379 -27.19 19.15 -24.45
CA GLY A 379 -26.37 18.21 -23.68
C GLY A 379 -27.08 17.83 -22.40
N ILE A 380 -26.63 16.75 -21.77
CA ILE A 380 -27.12 16.30 -20.46
C ILE A 380 -26.07 16.68 -19.43
N LEU A 381 -26.48 17.50 -18.47
CA LEU A 381 -25.69 17.85 -17.32
C LEU A 381 -25.93 16.82 -16.22
N TYR A 382 -24.88 16.12 -15.83
CA TYR A 382 -24.84 15.34 -14.60
C TYR A 382 -24.30 16.20 -13.46
N ILE A 383 -24.92 16.05 -12.29
CA ILE A 383 -24.59 16.80 -11.08
C ILE A 383 -24.31 15.78 -10.00
N LEU A 384 -23.06 15.69 -9.60
CA LEU A 384 -22.59 14.80 -8.56
C LEU A 384 -22.25 15.66 -7.35
N VAL A 385 -22.86 15.32 -6.21
CA VAL A 385 -22.57 15.96 -4.93
C VAL A 385 -22.07 14.88 -3.98
N GLY A 386 -20.76 14.90 -3.74
CA GLY A 386 -20.05 13.95 -2.90
C GLY A 386 -19.81 14.52 -1.51
N ALA A 387 -20.26 13.85 -0.47
CA ALA A 387 -19.79 14.08 0.90
C ALA A 387 -18.62 13.12 1.17
N VAL A 388 -17.43 13.67 1.45
CA VAL A 388 -16.19 12.87 1.54
C VAL A 388 -15.58 12.98 2.93
N SER A 389 -15.13 11.83 3.45
CA SER A 389 -14.41 11.72 4.73
C SER A 389 -13.01 11.16 4.47
N GLU A 390 -11.98 11.94 4.80
CA GLU A 390 -10.57 11.58 4.75
C GLU A 390 -10.05 11.09 6.12
N GLY A 391 -10.71 11.45 7.22
CA GLY A 391 -10.18 11.23 8.57
C GLY A 391 -10.08 9.75 8.97
N GLY A 392 -8.94 9.34 9.56
CA GLY A 392 -8.65 8.04 10.19
C GLY A 392 -7.50 7.24 9.56
N THR A 393 -6.44 7.94 9.17
CA THR A 393 -5.24 7.37 8.53
C THR A 393 -4.57 6.33 9.43
N SER A 394 -4.41 5.12 8.90
CA SER A 394 -3.58 4.09 9.55
C SER A 394 -2.16 4.20 9.04
N VAL A 395 -1.19 3.95 9.92
CA VAL A 395 0.22 3.94 9.54
C VAL A 395 0.58 2.57 8.99
N MET A 396 1.13 2.53 7.78
CA MET A 396 1.60 1.31 7.16
C MET A 396 2.81 0.76 7.94
N PRO A 397 2.82 -0.52 8.30
CA PRO A 397 3.90 -1.12 9.07
C PRO A 397 5.22 -1.27 8.28
N THR A 398 5.18 -1.11 6.95
CA THR A 398 6.33 -1.21 6.06
C THR A 398 7.23 0.01 6.17
N ASP A 399 6.70 1.20 5.94
CA ASP A 399 7.46 2.43 5.67
C ASP A 399 7.00 3.63 6.50
N ASN A 400 6.06 3.44 7.43
CA ASN A 400 5.41 4.49 8.21
C ASN A 400 4.58 5.50 7.39
N SER A 401 4.28 5.21 6.12
CA SER A 401 3.34 6.01 5.33
C SER A 401 1.91 5.90 5.87
N GLU A 402 1.05 6.82 5.46
CA GLU A 402 -0.36 6.86 5.80
C GLU A 402 -1.20 6.12 4.76
N SER A 403 -2.22 5.41 5.23
CA SER A 403 -3.31 4.96 4.39
C SER A 403 -4.36 6.07 4.25
N ARG A 404 -4.49 6.63 3.05
CA ARG A 404 -5.46 7.67 2.67
C ARG A 404 -6.55 7.08 1.77
N VAL A 405 -7.33 6.18 2.35
CA VAL A 405 -8.55 5.65 1.72
C VAL A 405 -9.75 6.44 2.23
N VAL A 406 -10.49 7.06 1.33
CA VAL A 406 -11.64 7.92 1.69
C VAL A 406 -12.96 7.19 1.60
N GLY A 407 -13.95 7.68 2.33
CA GLY A 407 -15.35 7.30 2.14
C GLY A 407 -16.13 8.40 1.44
N GLY A 408 -16.83 8.08 0.36
CA GLY A 408 -17.66 9.01 -0.39
C GLY A 408 -19.14 8.61 -0.41
N TYR A 409 -20.03 9.57 -0.20
CA TYR A 409 -21.46 9.41 -0.49
C TYR A 409 -21.87 10.42 -1.55
N TRP A 410 -22.33 9.91 -2.68
CA TRP A 410 -22.58 10.70 -3.88
C TRP A 410 -24.06 10.71 -4.24
N ILE A 411 -24.60 11.91 -4.41
CA ILE A 411 -25.92 12.12 -4.99
C ILE A 411 -25.75 12.48 -6.45
N ILE A 412 -26.38 11.71 -7.33
CA ILE A 412 -26.29 11.89 -8.78
C ILE A 412 -27.63 12.38 -9.32
N GLY A 413 -27.64 13.64 -9.75
CA GLY A 413 -28.71 14.26 -10.52
C GLY A 413 -28.35 14.35 -12.00
N ALA A 414 -29.36 14.48 -12.86
CA ALA A 414 -29.16 14.75 -14.28
C ALA A 414 -30.31 15.59 -14.86
N GLY A 415 -30.00 16.42 -15.86
CA GLY A 415 -30.97 17.26 -16.54
C GLY A 415 -30.39 18.00 -17.74
N TYR A 416 -31.21 18.84 -18.38
CA TYR A 416 -30.76 19.69 -19.47
C TYR A 416 -30.36 21.07 -18.93
N PRO A 417 -29.21 21.64 -19.36
CA PRO A 417 -28.82 22.99 -18.98
C PRO A 417 -29.78 23.99 -19.65
N ILE A 418 -30.41 24.87 -18.86
CA ILE A 418 -31.33 25.91 -19.34
C ILE A 418 -30.72 27.31 -19.32
#